data_AF-A0AAN4Q5D2-F1
#
_entry.id   AF-A0AAN4Q5D2-F1
#
_cell.length_a   1.000
_cell.length_b   1.000
_cell.length_c   1.000
_cell.angle_alpha   90.00
_cell.angle_beta   90.00
_cell.angle_gamma   90.00
#
_symmetry.space_group_name_H-M   'P 1'
#
loop_
_entity.id
_entity.type
_entity.pdbx_description
1 polymer ?
#
loop_
_entity_poly.entity_id
_entity_poly.type
_entity_poly.pdbx_seq_one_letter_code
_entity_poly.pdbx_strand_id
1 'polypeptide(L)'
;MPGFCWLTHDVDYAAFPASLQVVWVFDTLADKHAALAGGLDERMIELTAAALEEAQVSVSSVSAHVHVDCEERCRLENGGDWQQRIKRKYARRG
;
A
#
# COMPACT_ATOMS: atom_id res chain seq x y z
N MET A 1 5.71 -0.98 13.81
CA MET A 1 5.55 -2.31 13.20
C MET A 1 6.95 -2.80 12.88
N PRO A 2 7.40 -3.95 13.41
CA PRO A 2 8.74 -4.46 13.09
C PRO A 2 8.88 -4.61 11.58
N GLY A 3 10.02 -4.15 11.05
CA GLY A 3 10.33 -4.19 9.63
C GLY A 3 9.51 -3.28 8.73
N PHE A 4 8.65 -2.38 9.24
CA PHE A 4 8.05 -1.34 8.41
C PHE A 4 9.12 -0.30 8.03
N CYS A 5 9.29 -0.05 6.73
CA CYS A 5 10.23 0.93 6.22
C CYS A 5 9.55 2.26 5.90
N TRP A 6 8.56 2.23 5.02
CA TRP A 6 7.87 3.42 4.53
C TRP A 6 6.55 3.03 3.86
N LEU A 7 5.74 4.03 3.53
CA LEU A 7 4.54 3.84 2.73
C LEU A 7 4.51 4.86 1.60
N THR A 8 3.88 4.52 0.50
CA THR A 8 3.66 5.43 -0.62
C THR A 8 2.22 5.35 -1.08
N HIS A 9 1.77 6.37 -1.78
CA HIS A 9 0.47 6.38 -2.42
C HIS A 9 0.61 6.72 -3.90
N ASP A 10 -0.22 6.10 -4.71
CA ASP A 10 -0.39 6.39 -6.13
C ASP A 10 -1.85 6.78 -6.35
N VAL A 11 -2.08 7.83 -7.12
CA VAL A 11 -3.42 8.36 -7.34
C VAL A 11 -3.54 8.85 -8.77
N ASP A 12 -4.57 8.36 -9.46
CA ASP A 12 -5.01 8.94 -10.71
C ASP A 12 -6.09 9.99 -10.41
N TYR A 13 -5.77 11.26 -10.60
CA TYR A 13 -6.70 12.35 -10.28
C TYR A 13 -7.94 12.38 -11.17
N ALA A 14 -7.93 11.73 -12.34
CA ALA A 14 -9.11 11.66 -13.21
C ALA A 14 -10.14 10.64 -12.69
N ALA A 15 -9.68 9.59 -12.00
CA ALA A 15 -10.51 8.54 -11.40
C ALA A 15 -10.55 8.61 -9.86
N PHE A 16 -10.14 9.74 -9.28
CA PHE A 16 -10.17 9.96 -7.84
C PHE A 16 -11.62 10.03 -7.30
N PRO A 17 -11.92 9.46 -6.12
CA PRO A 17 -11.03 8.76 -5.18
C PRO A 17 -10.88 7.25 -5.40
N ALA A 18 -11.56 6.69 -6.40
CA ALA A 18 -11.56 5.25 -6.66
C ALA A 18 -10.21 4.68 -7.12
N SER A 19 -9.35 5.54 -7.68
CA SER A 19 -8.01 5.18 -8.18
C SER A 19 -6.92 5.19 -7.11
N LEU A 20 -7.14 5.79 -5.95
CA LEU A 20 -6.11 5.94 -4.93
C LEU A 20 -5.59 4.56 -4.49
N GLN A 21 -4.30 4.32 -4.45
CA GLN A 21 -3.72 3.10 -3.91
C GLN A 21 -2.65 3.49 -2.90
N VAL A 22 -2.68 2.89 -1.72
CA VAL A 22 -1.71 3.08 -0.66
C VAL A 22 -0.95 1.78 -0.48
N VAL A 23 0.37 1.84 -0.59
CA VAL A 23 1.26 0.68 -0.50
C VAL A 23 2.15 0.82 0.72
N TRP A 24 1.98 -0.08 1.69
CA TRP A 24 2.80 -0.22 2.87
C TRP A 24 4.00 -1.12 2.56
N VAL A 25 5.21 -0.61 2.78
CA VAL A 25 6.45 -1.28 2.41
C VAL A 25 7.23 -1.70 3.65
N PHE A 26 7.51 -3.00 3.73
CA PHE A 26 8.36 -3.62 4.72
C PHE A 26 9.78 -3.86 4.20
N ASP A 27 10.75 -4.03 5.08
CA ASP A 27 12.14 -4.30 4.70
C ASP A 27 12.25 -5.68 4.02
N THR A 28 11.77 -6.71 4.72
CA THR A 28 11.89 -8.10 4.29
C THR A 28 10.53 -8.77 4.05
N LEU A 29 10.55 -9.87 3.29
CA LEU A 29 9.35 -10.70 3.12
C LEU A 29 8.89 -11.32 4.45
N ALA A 30 9.83 -11.62 5.36
CA ALA A 30 9.53 -12.18 6.67
C ALA A 30 8.76 -11.18 7.54
N ASP A 31 9.18 -9.92 7.58
CA ASP A 31 8.47 -8.85 8.31
C ASP A 31 7.08 -8.61 7.74
N LYS A 32 6.95 -8.61 6.40
CA LYS A 32 5.65 -8.55 5.74
C LYS A 32 4.74 -9.69 6.22
N HIS A 33 5.21 -10.93 6.21
CA HIS A 33 4.41 -12.08 6.64
C HIS A 33 4.08 -12.03 8.13
N ALA A 34 5.04 -11.64 8.97
CA ALA A 34 4.80 -11.45 10.40
C ALA A 34 3.74 -10.36 10.65
N ALA A 35 3.75 -9.29 9.87
CA ALA A 35 2.75 -8.24 9.97
C ALA A 35 1.35 -8.73 9.59
N LEU A 36 1.23 -9.44 8.47
CA LEU A 36 -0.04 -10.03 8.04
C LEU A 36 -0.54 -11.10 9.03
N ALA A 37 0.35 -11.95 9.54
CA ALA A 37 0.00 -12.96 10.53
C ALA A 37 -0.37 -12.37 11.91
N GLY A 38 0.18 -11.20 12.24
CA GLY A 38 -0.08 -10.47 13.47
C GLY A 38 -1.31 -9.56 13.43
N GLY A 39 -2.13 -9.62 12.36
CA GLY A 39 -3.32 -8.76 12.21
C GLY A 39 -2.98 -7.28 12.03
N LEU A 40 -1.77 -6.96 11.55
CA LEU A 40 -1.41 -5.57 11.27
C LEU A 40 -2.12 -5.04 10.02
N ASP A 41 -2.77 -5.88 9.22
CA ASP A 41 -3.56 -5.45 8.07
C ASP A 41 -4.73 -4.57 8.49
N GLU A 42 -5.48 -4.97 9.54
CA GLU A 42 -6.56 -4.17 10.10
C GLU A 42 -6.04 -2.81 10.54
N ARG A 43 -4.90 -2.79 11.24
CA ARG A 43 -4.28 -1.55 11.69
C ARG A 43 -3.78 -0.67 10.55
N MET A 44 -3.26 -1.25 9.46
CA MET A 44 -2.88 -0.50 8.26
C MET A 44 -4.10 0.12 7.58
N ILE A 45 -5.22 -0.61 7.55
CA ILE A 45 -6.50 -0.11 7.03
C ILE A 45 -7.02 1.02 7.90
N GLU A 46 -7.04 0.89 9.23
CA GLU A 46 -7.48 1.94 10.15
C GLU A 46 -6.64 3.21 10.04
N LEU A 47 -5.30 3.07 10.00
CA LEU A 47 -4.40 4.22 9.83
C LEU A 47 -4.61 4.92 8.49
N THR A 48 -4.82 4.13 7.42
CA THR A 48 -5.13 4.70 6.10
C THR A 48 -6.50 5.36 6.09
N ALA A 49 -7.51 4.77 6.74
CA ALA A 49 -8.85 5.33 6.84
C ALA A 49 -8.84 6.67 7.57
N ALA A 50 -8.14 6.75 8.71
CA ALA A 50 -7.97 7.99 9.47
C ALA A 50 -7.31 9.07 8.61
N ALA A 51 -6.21 8.75 7.92
CA ALA A 51 -5.53 9.71 7.04
C ALA A 51 -6.42 10.19 5.88
N LEU A 52 -7.27 9.30 5.34
CA LEU A 52 -8.23 9.67 4.30
C LEU A 52 -9.35 10.56 4.83
N GLU A 53 -9.86 10.27 6.01
CA GLU A 53 -10.87 11.10 6.68
C GLU A 53 -10.32 12.50 6.98
N GLU A 54 -9.09 12.61 7.51
CA GLU A 54 -8.41 13.89 7.73
C GLU A 54 -8.22 14.68 6.42
N ALA A 55 -7.97 13.98 5.31
CA ALA A 55 -7.89 14.55 3.98
C ALA A 55 -9.26 14.81 3.31
N GLN A 56 -10.38 14.55 4.00
CA GLN A 56 -11.75 14.65 3.49
C GLN A 56 -12.02 13.76 2.26
N VAL A 57 -11.36 12.60 2.20
CA VAL A 57 -11.46 11.63 1.11
C VAL A 57 -12.34 10.46 1.55
N SER A 58 -13.51 10.33 0.92
CA SER A 58 -14.40 9.19 1.13
C SER A 58 -14.18 8.11 0.07
N VAL A 59 -13.75 6.93 0.50
CA VAL A 59 -13.61 5.74 -0.36
C VAL A 59 -14.58 4.65 0.07
N SER A 60 -15.08 3.88 -0.89
CA SER A 60 -16.07 2.82 -0.62
C SER A 60 -15.52 1.68 0.24
N SER A 61 -14.22 1.37 0.09
CA SER A 61 -13.58 0.28 0.83
C SER A 61 -12.09 0.55 0.96
N VAL A 62 -11.66 1.10 2.10
CA VAL A 62 -10.25 1.44 2.37
C VAL A 62 -9.34 0.23 2.19
N SER A 63 -9.78 -0.97 2.58
CA SER A 63 -9.03 -2.22 2.38
C SER A 63 -8.73 -2.53 0.92
N ALA A 64 -9.59 -2.12 -0.03
CA ALA A 64 -9.34 -2.27 -1.46
C ALA A 64 -8.35 -1.25 -2.04
N HIS A 65 -7.96 -0.25 -1.23
CA HIS A 65 -6.94 0.75 -1.56
C HIS A 65 -5.63 0.47 -0.81
N VAL A 66 -5.63 -0.36 0.24
CA VAL A 66 -4.44 -0.68 1.04
C VAL A 66 -3.76 -1.95 0.54
N HIS A 67 -2.49 -1.83 0.20
CA HIS A 67 -1.63 -2.92 -0.26
C HIS A 67 -0.41 -3.04 0.63
N VAL A 68 0.12 -4.26 0.72
CA VAL A 68 1.31 -4.55 1.52
C VAL A 68 2.36 -5.23 0.67
N ASP A 69 3.57 -4.68 0.67
CA ASP A 69 4.72 -5.18 -0.08
C ASP A 69 6.03 -5.01 0.71
N CYS A 70 7.16 -5.42 0.12
CA CYS A 70 8.47 -5.31 0.75
C CYS A 70 9.58 -4.94 -0.22
N GLU A 71 10.62 -4.29 0.28
CA GLU A 71 11.79 -3.86 -0.49
C GLU A 71 12.54 -5.03 -1.10
N GLU A 72 12.68 -6.13 -0.36
CA GLU A 72 13.32 -7.35 -0.86
C GLU A 72 12.65 -7.85 -2.15
N ARG A 73 11.32 -7.90 -2.21
CA ARG A 73 10.60 -8.32 -3.43
C ARG A 73 10.69 -7.29 -4.55
N CYS A 74 10.65 -6.00 -4.24
CA CYS A 74 10.84 -4.97 -5.26
C CYS A 74 12.25 -5.04 -5.87
N ARG A 75 13.27 -5.28 -5.06
CA ARG A 75 14.66 -5.45 -5.50
C ARG A 75 14.81 -6.67 -6.41
N LEU A 76 14.21 -7.80 -6.02
CA LEU A 76 14.27 -9.05 -6.79
C LEU A 76 13.48 -9.01 -8.11
N GLU A 77 12.27 -8.44 -8.10
CA GLU A 77 11.37 -8.49 -9.27
C GLU A 77 11.47 -7.26 -10.19
N ASN A 78 11.85 -6.10 -9.64
CA ASN A 78 11.81 -4.82 -10.34
C ASN A 78 13.14 -4.04 -10.20
N GLY A 79 14.20 -4.66 -9.67
CA GLY A 79 15.50 -3.99 -9.48
C GLY A 79 15.46 -2.83 -8.48
N GLY A 80 14.43 -2.76 -7.63
CA GLY A 80 14.19 -1.65 -6.71
C GLY A 80 13.34 -0.52 -7.32
N ASP A 81 12.85 -0.69 -8.55
CA ASP A 81 12.01 0.29 -9.22
C ASP A 81 10.55 0.21 -8.74
N TRP A 82 10.26 0.99 -7.71
CA TRP A 82 8.93 1.05 -7.11
C TRP A 82 7.88 1.67 -8.02
N GLN A 83 8.26 2.66 -8.84
CA GLN A 83 7.33 3.27 -9.79
C GLN A 83 6.80 2.22 -10.77
N GLN A 84 7.68 1.39 -11.33
CA GLN A 84 7.31 0.31 -12.22
C GLN A 84 6.52 -0.78 -11.49
N ARG A 85 6.92 -1.14 -10.27
CA ARG A 85 6.22 -2.13 -9.46
C ARG A 85 4.76 -1.73 -9.20
N ILE A 86 4.55 -0.49 -8.77
CA ILE A 86 3.23 0.07 -8.48
C ILE A 86 2.39 0.09 -9.74
N LYS A 87 2.92 0.62 -10.85
CA LYS A 87 2.21 0.64 -12.13
C LYS A 87 1.85 -0.75 -12.66
N ARG A 88 2.62 -1.79 -12.33
CA ARG A 88 2.34 -3.16 -12.78
C ARG A 88 1.36 -3.92 -11.88
N LYS A 89 1.48 -3.75 -10.56
CA LYS A 89 0.69 -4.53 -9.58
C LYS A 89 -0.56 -3.82 -9.08
N TYR A 90 -0.49 -2.51 -8.93
CA TYR A 90 -1.51 -1.73 -8.22
C TYR A 90 -2.23 -0.73 -9.10
N ALA A 91 -1.73 -0.46 -10.32
CA ALA A 91 -2.51 0.32 -11.28
C ALA A 91 -3.84 -0.38 -11.52
N ARG A 92 -4.93 0.24 -11.06
CA ARG A 92 -6.26 -0.18 -11.46
C ARG A 92 -6.37 0.09 -12.96
N ARG A 93 -6.44 -0.98 -13.75
CA ARG A 93 -6.92 -0.89 -15.11
C ARG A 93 -8.35 -0.35 -15.04
N GLY A 94 -8.53 0.87 -15.52
CA GLY A 94 -9.86 1.42 -15.83
C GLY A 94 -10.58 0.54 -16.84
#